data_AF-X0UM61-F1
#
_entry.id   AF-X0UM61-F1
#
_cell.length_a   1.000
_cell.length_b   1.000
_cell.length_c   1.000
_cell.angle_alpha   90.00
_cell.angle_beta   90.00
_cell.angle_gamma   90.00
#
_symmetry.space_group_name_H-M   'P 1'
#
loop_
_entity.id
_entity.type
_entity.pdbx_description
1 polymer ?
#
loop_
_entity_poly.entity_id
_entity_poly.type
_entity_poly.pdbx_seq_one_letter_code
_entity_poly.pdbx_strand_id
1 'polypeptide(L)' 'MSERELSEAERIIDKLIADGWKEQRSGTCYTNGTIGTNLLEDGQVITVQQEFFPD' A
#
# COMPACT_ATOMS: atom_id res chain seq x y z
N MET A 1 -4.60 22.01 -7.71
CA MET A 1 -4.39 21.10 -6.56
C MET A 1 -2.95 20.63 -6.67
N SER A 2 -2.11 20.83 -5.65
CA SER A 2 -0.72 20.34 -5.71
C SER A 2 -0.75 18.81 -5.78
N GLU A 3 -0.04 18.24 -6.75
CA GLU A 3 0.17 16.80 -6.81
C GLU A 3 0.86 16.37 -5.51
N ARG A 4 0.15 15.59 -4.68
CA ARG A 4 0.73 15.02 -3.47
C ARG A 4 1.77 14.01 -3.91
N GLU A 5 2.99 14.10 -3.38
CA GLU A 5 3.98 13.04 -3.57
C GLU A 5 3.48 11.76 -2.89
N LEU A 6 3.40 10.67 -3.66
CA LEU A 6 3.11 9.34 -3.15
C LEU A 6 4.31 8.84 -2.35
N SER A 7 4.00 8.26 -1.19
CA SER A 7 4.94 7.49 -0.37
C SER A 7 5.48 6.27 -1.13
N GLU A 8 6.56 5.68 -0.64
CA GLU A 8 7.14 4.50 -1.27
C GLU A 8 6.16 3.31 -1.21
N ALA A 9 5.46 3.14 -0.09
CA ALA A 9 4.41 2.13 0.04
C ALA A 9 3.29 2.31 -1.00
N GLU A 10 2.80 3.54 -1.21
CA GLU A 10 1.77 3.82 -2.23
C GLU A 10 2.27 3.43 -3.63
N ARG A 11 3.51 3.77 -3.98
CA ARG A 11 4.10 3.43 -5.29
C ARG A 11 4.23 1.92 -5.50
N ILE A 12 4.58 1.18 -4.44
CA ILE A 12 4.68 -0.28 -4.49
C ILE A 12 3.29 -0.90 -4.65
N ILE A 13 2.30 -0.41 -3.91
CA ILE A 13 0.92 -0.87 -3.98
C ILE A 13 0.35 -0.65 -5.38
N ASP A 14 0.48 0.56 -5.93
CA ASP A 14 0.01 0.91 -7.28
C ASP A 14 0.65 0.01 -8.34
N LYS A 15 1.95 -0.27 -8.21
CA LYS A 15 2.66 -1.17 -9.12
C LYS A 15 2.13 -2.59 -9.04
N LEU A 16 1.95 -3.14 -7.83
CA LEU A 16 1.44 -4.50 -7.65
C LEU A 16 0.00 -4.64 -8.18
N ILE A 17 -0.85 -3.63 -7.97
CA ILE A 17 -2.20 -3.59 -8.55
C ILE A 17 -2.16 -3.58 -10.08
N ALA A 18 -1.25 -2.80 -10.68
CA ALA A 18 -1.06 -2.78 -12.12
C ALA A 18 -0.55 -4.13 -12.67
N ASP A 19 0.22 -4.87 -11.87
CA ASP A 19 0.74 -6.19 -12.21
C ASP A 19 -0.31 -7.32 -12.04
N GLY A 20 -1.47 -7.06 -11.42
CA GLY A 20 -2.59 -8.01 -11.30
C GLY A 20 -2.97 -8.38 -9.87
N TRP A 21 -2.24 -7.88 -8.87
CA TRP A 21 -2.51 -8.14 -7.46
C TRP A 21 -3.80 -7.46 -7.01
N LYS A 22 -4.52 -8.11 -6.08
CA LYS A 22 -5.79 -7.60 -5.55
C LYS A 22 -5.68 -7.26 -4.08
N GLU A 23 -6.13 -6.07 -3.71
CA GLU A 23 -6.22 -5.69 -2.31
C GLU A 23 -7.19 -6.62 -1.55
N GLN A 24 -6.82 -6.98 -0.33
CA GLN A 24 -7.73 -7.59 0.62
C GLN A 24 -8.83 -6.57 0.98
N ARG A 25 -10.07 -7.02 1.22
CA ARG A 25 -11.31 -6.21 1.37
C ARG A 25 -11.21 -4.83 2.04
N SER A 26 -10.29 -4.62 2.98
CA SER A 26 -10.07 -3.35 3.67
C SER A 26 -9.36 -2.28 2.83
N GLY A 27 -8.75 -2.65 1.69
CA GLY A 27 -7.96 -1.74 0.86
C GLY A 27 -6.69 -1.25 1.56
N THR A 28 -6.14 -0.15 1.07
CA THR A 28 -5.03 0.57 1.69
C THR A 28 -5.51 1.43 2.85
N CYS A 29 -4.96 1.19 4.04
CA CYS A 29 -5.35 1.85 5.27
C CYS A 29 -4.23 2.75 5.80
N TYR A 30 -4.63 3.86 6.42
CA TYR A 30 -3.75 4.75 7.17
C TYR A 30 -4.17 4.75 8.64
N THR A 31 -3.32 4.21 9.52
CA THR A 31 -3.61 4.06 10.94
C THR A 31 -2.37 4.36 11.76
N ASN A 32 -2.47 5.25 12.74
CA ASN A 32 -1.39 5.57 13.70
C ASN A 32 -0.03 5.93 13.07
N GLY A 33 -0.04 6.65 11.94
CA GLY A 33 1.19 7.00 11.23
C GLY A 33 1.75 5.86 10.38
N THR A 34 1.01 4.77 10.19
CA THR A 34 1.39 3.68 9.28
C THR A 34 0.41 3.62 8.11
N ILE A 35 0.93 3.56 6.89
CA ILE A 35 0.17 3.12 5.72
C ILE A 35 0.43 1.64 5.49
N GLY A 36 -0.59 0.87 5.12
CA GLY A 36 -0.36 -0.48 4.61
C GLY A 36 -1.59 -1.17 4.06
N THR A 37 -1.33 -2.28 3.37
CA THR A 37 -2.35 -3.19 2.84
C THR A 37 -1.81 -4.61 2.69
N ASN A 38 -2.73 -5.55 2.45
CA ASN A 38 -2.42 -6.90 1.99
C ASN A 38 -2.89 -7.06 0.56
N LEU A 39 -2.02 -7.58 -0.30
CA LEU A 39 -2.27 -7.85 -1.71
C LEU A 39 -2.22 -9.37 -1.93
N LEU A 40 -3.14 -9.90 -2.74
CA LEU A 40 -3.25 -11.32 -3.06
C LEU A 40 -3.14 -11.58 -4.56
N GLU A 41 -2.37 -12.60 -4.92
CA GLU A 41 -2.26 -13.15 -6.27
C GLU A 41 -1.92 -14.64 -6.17
N ASP A 42 -2.61 -15.50 -6.92
CA ASP A 42 -2.31 -16.94 -7.08
C ASP A 42 -1.98 -17.71 -5.77
N GLY A 43 -2.78 -17.49 -4.73
CA GLY A 43 -2.62 -18.15 -3.43
C GLY A 43 -1.47 -17.61 -2.58
N GLN A 44 -0.80 -16.54 -3.03
CA GLN A 44 0.20 -15.78 -2.28
C GLN A 44 -0.41 -14.55 -1.62
N VAL A 45 0.24 -14.07 -0.56
CA VAL A 45 -0.09 -12.84 0.13
C VAL A 45 1.18 -12.03 0.35
N ILE A 46 1.13 -10.75 0.00
CA ILE A 46 2.18 -9.77 0.31
C ILE A 46 1.57 -8.67 1.17
N THR A 47 2.28 -8.31 2.24
CA THR A 47 1.97 -7.12 3.05
C THR A 47 2.94 -6.00 2.68
N VAL A 48 2.39 -4.85 2.30
CA VAL A 48 3.18 -3.62 2.07
C VAL A 48 2.83 -2.66 3.19
N GLN A 49 3.83 -2.14 3.89
CA GLN A 49 3.64 -1.17 4.96
C GLN A 49 4.79 -0.16 5.03
N GLN A 50 4.47 1.07 5.41
CA GLN A 50 5.44 2.13 5.70
C GLN A 50 5.00 2.90 6.94
N GLU A 51 5.92 3.09 7.88
CA GLU A 51 5.73 3.90 9.08
C GLU A 51 6.27 5.31 8.84
N PHE A 52 5.47 6.32 9.17
CA PHE A 52 5.82 7.73 9.15
C PHE A 52 6.10 8.15 10.60
N PHE A 53 7.34 7.98 11.02
CA PHE A 53 7.80 8.58 12.26
C PHE A 53 8.07 10.07 12.03
N PRO A 54 7.57 10.98 12.87
CA PRO A 54 8.20 12.29 12.98
C PRO A 54 9.60 12.10 13.58
N ASP A 55 10.59 12.77 12.98
CA ASP A 55 11.94 12.89 13.56
C ASP A 55 11.91 13.41 15.00
#